data_AF-A0A7S1VDK8-F1
#
_entry.id   AF-A0A7S1VDK8-F1
#
_cell.length_a   1.000
_cell.length_b   1.000
_cell.length_c   1.000
_cell.angle_alpha   90.00
_cell.angle_beta   90.00
_cell.angle_gamma   90.00
#
_symmetry.space_group_name_H-M   'P 1'
#
loop_
_entity.id
_entity.type
_entity.pdbx_description
1 polymer ?
#
loop_
_entity_poly.entity_id
_entity_poly.type
_entity_poly.pdbx_seq_one_letter_code
_entity_poly.pdbx_strand_id
1 'polypeptide(L)'
;EMAAAAAAVCRALGVEVVRAPREADPQLAWLSRAGLVDAVITVDSDLLAYAVPVVVTQLRPDGVCNIYRRANLPRVPHAGSLSAQSFRHACILCGCDFLARVWGTSPDKAFQLVARNPEPTA
;
A
#
# COMPACT_ATOMS: atom_id res chain seq x y z
N GLU A 1 8.06 2.66 -23.84
CA GLU A 1 7.13 2.76 -24.99
C GLU A 1 5.67 2.59 -24.56
N MET A 2 5.28 1.46 -23.96
CA MET A 2 3.89 1.23 -23.51
C MET A 2 3.31 2.29 -22.56
N ALA A 3 4.08 2.75 -21.56
CA ALA A 3 3.60 3.76 -20.62
C ALA A 3 3.28 5.11 -21.28
N ALA A 4 4.06 5.51 -22.29
CA ALA A 4 3.84 6.74 -23.03
C ALA A 4 2.60 6.65 -23.93
N ALA A 5 2.40 5.49 -24.58
CA ALA A 5 1.20 5.21 -25.37
C ALA A 5 -0.06 5.21 -24.49
N ALA A 6 -0.02 4.53 -23.34
CA ALA A 6 -1.12 4.52 -22.37
C ALA A 6 -1.45 5.96 -21.89
N ALA A 7 -0.42 6.74 -21.55
CA ALA A 7 -0.60 8.14 -21.16
C ALA A 7 -1.24 8.99 -22.26
N ALA A 8 -0.90 8.77 -23.54
CA ALA A 8 -1.51 9.48 -24.66
C ALA A 8 -3.00 9.13 -24.81
N VAL A 9 -3.36 7.85 -24.69
CA VAL A 9 -4.75 7.39 -24.72
C VAL A 9 -5.57 7.99 -23.57
N CYS A 10 -5.05 7.95 -22.34
CA CYS A 10 -5.71 8.56 -21.18
C CYS A 10 -5.99 10.05 -21.40
N ARG A 11 -4.99 10.81 -21.87
CA ARG A 11 -5.16 12.24 -22.15
C ARG A 11 -6.20 12.51 -23.25
N ALA A 12 -6.22 11.69 -24.30
CA ALA A 12 -7.23 11.80 -25.36
C ALA A 12 -8.66 11.54 -24.83
N LEU A 13 -8.79 10.74 -23.77
CA LEU A 13 -10.05 10.47 -23.06
C LEU A 13 -10.37 11.52 -21.97
N GLY A 14 -9.57 12.58 -21.83
CA GLY A 14 -9.76 13.60 -20.80
C GLY A 14 -9.35 13.15 -19.38
N VAL A 15 -8.61 12.05 -19.25
CA VAL A 15 -8.09 11.54 -17.98
C VAL A 15 -6.75 12.21 -17.68
N GLU A 16 -6.61 12.78 -16.49
CA GLU A 16 -5.36 13.37 -16.02
C GLU A 16 -4.27 12.31 -15.84
N VAL A 17 -3.06 12.60 -16.33
CA VAL A 17 -1.90 11.71 -16.20
C VAL A 17 -0.74 12.45 -15.57
N VAL A 18 -0.41 12.06 -14.34
CA VAL A 18 0.74 12.56 -13.59
C VAL A 18 1.88 11.56 -13.71
N ARG A 19 3.07 12.03 -14.11
CA ARG A 19 4.28 11.19 -14.12
C ARG A 19 4.99 11.31 -12.77
N ALA A 20 5.11 10.19 -12.06
CA ALA A 20 5.85 10.15 -10.80
C ALA A 20 7.34 10.50 -11.03
N PRO A 21 8.00 11.22 -10.09
CA PRO A 21 9.44 11.47 -10.17
C PRO A 21 10.29 10.20 -10.09
N ARG A 22 9.78 9.19 -9.40
CA ARG A 22 10.38 7.85 -9.24
C ARG A 22 9.30 6.77 -9.40
N GLU A 23 9.02 6.01 -8.35
CA GLU A 23 7.99 4.99 -8.33
C GLU A 23 6.59 5.58 -8.17
N ALA A 24 5.60 4.89 -8.74
CA ALA A 24 4.20 5.29 -8.66
C ALA A 24 3.66 5.20 -7.22
N ASP A 25 4.03 4.17 -6.47
CA ASP A 25 3.46 3.89 -5.15
C ASP A 25 3.72 4.99 -4.11
N PRO A 26 4.95 5.50 -3.94
CA PRO A 26 5.20 6.67 -3.09
C PRO A 26 4.43 7.91 -3.54
N GLN A 27 4.26 8.12 -4.86
CA GLN A 27 3.53 9.26 -5.41
C GLN A 27 2.03 9.16 -5.11
N LEU A 28 1.44 7.98 -5.29
CA LEU A 28 0.04 7.70 -4.97
C LEU A 28 -0.22 7.84 -3.46
N ALA A 29 0.69 7.33 -2.63
CA ALA A 29 0.61 7.49 -1.19
C ALA A 29 0.68 8.96 -0.76
N TRP A 30 1.53 9.76 -1.39
CA TRP A 30 1.61 11.19 -1.12
C TRP A 30 0.32 11.92 -1.52
N LEU A 31 -0.21 11.66 -2.72
CA LEU A 31 -1.47 12.25 -3.20
C LEU A 31 -2.63 11.96 -2.24
N SER A 32 -2.73 10.70 -1.79
CA SER A 32 -3.76 10.29 -0.84
C SER A 32 -3.60 10.98 0.52
N ARG A 33 -2.38 11.07 1.06
CA ARG A 33 -2.10 11.78 2.32
C ARG A 33 -2.31 13.28 2.23
N ALA A 34 -2.11 13.86 1.05
CA ALA A 34 -2.37 15.28 0.79
C ALA A 34 -3.87 15.59 0.61
N GLY A 35 -4.75 14.59 0.60
CA GLY A 35 -6.19 14.76 0.40
C GLY A 35 -6.57 15.11 -1.04
N LEU A 36 -5.69 14.82 -2.00
CA LEU A 36 -5.93 15.09 -3.43
C LEU A 36 -6.68 13.95 -4.13
N VAL A 37 -6.75 12.78 -3.51
CA VAL A 37 -7.50 11.61 -4.01
C VAL A 37 -8.19 10.87 -2.87
N ASP A 38 -9.38 10.32 -3.14
CA ASP A 38 -10.18 9.59 -2.14
C ASP A 38 -9.75 8.12 -1.96
N ALA A 39 -9.20 7.50 -3.02
CA ALA A 39 -8.77 6.11 -3.03
C ALA A 39 -7.65 5.87 -4.06
N VAL A 40 -6.87 4.83 -3.82
CA VAL A 40 -5.85 4.36 -4.76
C VAL A 40 -6.27 3.01 -5.32
N ILE A 41 -6.28 2.85 -6.64
CA ILE A 41 -6.54 1.56 -7.30
C ILE A 41 -5.20 0.93 -7.64
N THR A 42 -4.90 -0.24 -7.09
CA THR A 42 -3.66 -0.99 -7.35
C THR A 42 -3.83 -2.46 -6.96
N VAL A 43 -3.00 -3.33 -7.52
CA VAL A 43 -2.84 -4.71 -7.02
C VAL A 43 -1.62 -4.87 -6.12
N ASP A 44 -0.80 -3.82 -6.02
CA ASP A 44 0.39 -3.80 -5.19
C ASP A 44 0.04 -3.59 -3.71
N SER A 45 0.66 -4.38 -2.84
CA SER A 45 0.47 -4.33 -1.40
C SER A 45 1.31 -3.26 -0.69
N ASP A 46 2.29 -2.66 -1.37
CA ASP A 46 3.19 -1.66 -0.78
C ASP A 46 2.45 -0.44 -0.23
N LEU A 47 1.31 -0.08 -0.84
CA LEU A 47 0.46 1.04 -0.41
C LEU A 47 -0.11 0.83 1.01
N LEU A 48 -0.18 -0.42 1.50
CA LEU A 48 -0.55 -0.73 2.88
C LEU A 48 0.55 -0.25 3.85
N ALA A 49 1.83 -0.48 3.51
CA ALA A 49 2.98 -0.03 4.28
C ALA A 49 3.16 1.51 4.24
N TYR A 50 2.75 2.14 3.13
CA TYR A 50 2.67 3.60 3.01
C TYR A 50 1.49 4.23 3.74
N ALA A 51 0.65 3.43 4.39
CA ALA A 51 -0.48 3.88 5.19
C ALA A 51 -1.60 4.60 4.43
N VAL A 52 -1.82 4.21 3.17
CA VAL A 52 -2.94 4.73 2.38
C VAL A 52 -4.29 4.38 3.04
N PRO A 53 -5.21 5.36 3.23
CA PRO A 53 -6.49 5.13 3.92
C PRO A 53 -7.44 4.17 3.21
N VAL A 54 -7.53 4.25 1.88
CA VAL A 54 -8.43 3.43 1.05
C VAL A 54 -7.68 2.92 -0.16
N VAL A 55 -7.59 1.59 -0.28
CA VAL A 55 -6.97 0.91 -1.42
C VAL A 55 -8.00 0.00 -2.06
N VAL A 56 -8.20 0.14 -3.36
CA VAL A 56 -9.08 -0.70 -4.17
C VAL A 56 -8.20 -1.68 -4.95
N THR A 57 -8.45 -2.97 -4.76
CA THR A 57 -7.69 -4.05 -5.38
C THR A 57 -8.61 -4.95 -6.20
N GLN A 58 -8.04 -5.68 -7.16
CA GLN A 58 -8.78 -6.64 -8.01
C GLN A 58 -10.00 -6.02 -8.71
N LEU A 59 -9.90 -4.76 -9.16
CA LEU A 59 -10.96 -4.09 -9.90
C LEU A 59 -11.17 -4.78 -11.25
N ARG A 60 -12.37 -5.34 -11.44
CA ARG A 60 -12.80 -5.99 -12.66
C ARG A 60 -13.53 -5.03 -13.60
N PRO A 61 -13.62 -5.32 -14.90
CA PRO A 61 -14.36 -4.50 -15.86
C PRO A 61 -15.85 -4.30 -15.53
N ASP A 62 -16.46 -5.23 -14.79
CA ASP A 62 -17.85 -5.13 -14.34
C ASP A 62 -18.03 -4.39 -13.01
N GLY A 63 -16.95 -3.76 -12.50
CA GLY A 63 -16.98 -2.92 -11.30
C GLY A 63 -16.82 -3.69 -9.98
N VAL A 64 -16.77 -5.02 -10.01
CA VAL A 64 -16.48 -5.82 -8.82
C VAL A 64 -15.03 -5.59 -8.38
N CYS A 65 -14.82 -5.28 -7.10
CA CYS A 65 -13.50 -5.03 -6.52
C CYS A 65 -13.45 -5.36 -5.03
N ASN A 66 -12.24 -5.47 -4.49
CA ASN A 66 -12.00 -5.55 -3.05
C ASN A 66 -11.54 -4.19 -2.53
N ILE A 67 -12.09 -3.76 -1.40
CA ILE A 67 -11.75 -2.48 -0.79
C ILE A 67 -11.09 -2.71 0.56
N TYR A 68 -9.81 -2.38 0.65
CA TYR A 68 -9.11 -2.21 1.91
C TYR A 68 -9.40 -0.82 2.47
N ARG A 69 -9.76 -0.76 3.76
CA ARG A 69 -9.85 0.50 4.52
C ARG A 69 -8.94 0.39 5.73
N ARG A 70 -8.01 1.33 5.85
CA ARG A 70 -7.12 1.42 7.02
C ARG A 70 -7.89 1.57 8.33
N ALA A 71 -9.06 2.20 8.31
CA ALA A 71 -9.97 2.30 9.45
C ALA A 71 -10.45 0.93 9.98
N ASN A 72 -10.39 -0.13 9.16
CA ASN A 72 -10.71 -1.50 9.58
C ASN A 72 -9.50 -2.26 10.14
N LEU A 73 -8.28 -1.72 9.99
CA LEU A 73 -7.05 -2.35 10.48
C LEU A 73 -7.10 -2.70 11.97
N PRO A 74 -7.69 -1.89 12.88
CA PRO A 74 -7.83 -2.25 14.30
C PRO A 74 -8.54 -3.59 14.56
N ARG A 75 -9.30 -4.12 13.59
CA ARG A 75 -10.00 -5.41 13.69
C ARG A 75 -9.12 -6.60 13.30
N VAL A 76 -7.93 -6.36 12.75
CA VAL A 76 -7.01 -7.40 12.27
C VAL A 76 -6.09 -7.82 13.41
N PRO A 77 -6.05 -9.10 13.81
CA PRO A 77 -5.15 -9.59 14.86
C PRO A 77 -3.70 -9.23 14.58
N HIS A 78 -2.98 -8.83 15.63
CA HIS A 78 -1.56 -8.40 15.62
C HIS A 78 -1.24 -7.14 14.82
N ALA A 79 -1.92 -6.86 13.70
CA ALA A 79 -1.71 -5.67 12.90
C ALA A 79 -2.47 -4.44 13.45
N GLY A 80 -3.64 -4.65 14.06
CA GLY A 80 -4.54 -3.59 14.48
C GLY A 80 -4.04 -2.70 15.62
N SER A 81 -3.10 -3.20 16.43
CA SER A 81 -2.45 -2.45 17.51
C SER A 81 -1.13 -1.79 17.09
N LEU A 82 -0.67 -2.00 15.86
CA LEU A 82 0.61 -1.46 15.41
C LEU A 82 0.50 0.01 15.00
N SER A 83 1.52 0.78 15.36
CA SER A 83 1.75 2.09 14.75
C SER A 83 2.00 1.94 13.23
N ALA A 84 1.89 3.04 12.48
CA ALA A 84 2.21 3.01 11.04
C ALA A 84 3.66 2.56 10.76
N GLN A 85 4.59 2.92 11.65
CA GLN A 85 5.99 2.52 11.55
C GLN A 85 6.17 1.03 11.86
N SER A 86 5.59 0.54 12.96
CA SER A 86 5.66 -0.88 13.31
C SER A 86 4.98 -1.77 12.26
N PHE A 87 3.85 -1.32 11.71
CA PHE A 87 3.20 -2.01 10.58
C PHE A 87 4.15 -2.13 9.38
N ARG A 88 4.88 -1.05 9.05
CA ARG A 88 5.88 -1.06 7.98
C ARG A 88 7.04 -2.02 8.28
N HIS A 89 7.53 -2.06 9.51
CA HIS A 89 8.56 -3.03 9.91
C HIS A 89 8.08 -4.46 9.73
N ALA A 90 6.82 -4.76 10.08
CA ALA A 90 6.23 -6.07 9.81
C ALA A 90 6.19 -6.38 8.31
N CYS A 91 5.79 -5.43 7.45
CA CYS A 91 5.85 -5.59 5.99
C CYS A 91 7.28 -5.87 5.49
N ILE A 92 8.30 -5.16 6.01
CA ILE A 92 9.70 -5.42 5.65
C ILE A 92 10.13 -6.84 6.03
N LEU A 93 9.71 -7.34 7.19
CA LEU A 93 10.01 -8.72 7.62
C LEU A 93 9.33 -9.78 6.74
N CYS A 94 8.17 -9.47 6.15
CA CYS A 94 7.51 -10.30 5.15
C CYS A 94 8.29 -10.40 3.82
N GLY A 95 9.27 -9.52 3.62
CA GLY A 95 9.99 -9.31 2.36
C GLY A 95 9.36 -8.17 1.55
N CYS A 96 10.22 -7.39 0.91
CA CYS A 96 9.85 -6.34 -0.04
C CYS A 96 10.87 -6.28 -1.17
N ASP A 97 10.63 -5.43 -2.17
CA ASP A 97 11.52 -5.29 -3.33
C ASP A 97 12.97 -4.92 -2.98
N PHE A 98 13.17 -4.29 -1.82
CA PHE A 98 14.49 -3.87 -1.34
C PHE A 98 15.21 -4.94 -0.52
N LEU A 99 14.46 -5.82 0.16
CA LEU A 99 15.00 -6.76 1.14
C LEU A 99 14.29 -8.11 1.05
N ALA A 100 15.09 -9.17 0.90
CA ALA A 100 14.57 -10.53 0.96
C ALA A 100 13.88 -10.79 2.31
N ARG A 101 12.80 -11.58 2.26
CA ARG A 101 12.08 -12.05 3.44
C ARG A 101 13.03 -12.74 4.41
N VAL A 102 12.86 -12.49 5.71
CA VAL A 102 13.58 -13.22 6.76
C VAL A 102 13.20 -14.70 6.72
N TRP A 103 14.20 -15.58 6.67
CA TRP A 103 13.97 -17.02 6.59
C TRP A 103 13.12 -17.53 7.76
N GLY A 104 12.12 -18.37 7.45
CA GLY A 104 11.21 -18.93 8.46
C GLY A 104 10.16 -17.95 9.02
N THR A 105 9.96 -16.80 8.36
CA THR A 105 8.95 -15.80 8.73
C THR A 105 7.80 -15.80 7.72
N SER A 106 6.60 -16.19 8.17
CA SER A 106 5.35 -15.95 7.45
C SER A 106 4.82 -14.53 7.75
N PRO A 107 3.88 -14.00 6.96
CA PRO A 107 3.25 -12.71 7.27
C PRO A 107 2.69 -12.66 8.69
N ASP A 108 1.90 -13.66 9.10
CA ASP A 108 1.34 -13.71 10.46
C ASP A 108 2.44 -13.68 11.53
N LYS A 109 3.54 -14.42 11.31
CA LYS A 109 4.66 -14.45 12.24
C LYS A 109 5.39 -13.11 12.28
N ALA A 110 5.56 -12.41 11.16
CA ALA A 110 6.14 -11.07 11.12
C ALA A 110 5.31 -10.09 11.96
N PHE A 111 4.00 -10.04 11.73
CA PHE A 111 3.09 -9.17 12.49
C PHE A 111 3.06 -9.53 13.98
N GLN A 112 3.07 -10.83 14.33
CA GLN A 112 3.17 -11.28 15.72
C GLN A 112 4.49 -10.86 16.39
N LEU A 113 5.61 -10.99 15.69
CA LEU A 113 6.93 -10.66 16.23
C LEU A 113 7.04 -9.16 16.55
N VAL A 114 6.58 -8.31 15.63
CA VAL A 114 6.58 -6.85 15.85
C VAL A 114 5.59 -6.44 16.92
N ALA A 115 4.40 -7.05 16.97
CA ALA A 115 3.41 -6.75 18.02
C ALA A 115 3.92 -7.11 19.43
N ARG A 116 4.78 -8.13 19.56
CA ARG A 116 5.40 -8.53 20.84
C ARG A 116 6.61 -7.68 21.22
N ASN A 117 7.25 -7.05 20.24
CA ASN A 117 8.44 -6.22 20.43
C ASN A 117 8.21 -4.85 19.79
N PRO A 118 7.25 -4.05 20.30
CA PRO A 118 7.04 -2.71 19.79
C PRO A 118 8.32 -1.88 19.96
N GLU A 119 8.53 -0.93 19.04
CA GLU A 119 9.62 0.04 19.14
C GLU A 119 9.64 0.68 20.53
N PRO A 120 10.82 0.95 21.12
CA PRO A 120 10.90 1.74 22.33
C PRO A 120 10.19 3.07 22.08
N THR A 121 9.19 3.40 22.89
CA THR A 121 8.64 4.75 22.90
C THR A 121 9.78 5.71 23.25
N ALA A 122 10.11 6.59 22.30
CA ALA A 122 11.06 7.68 22.51
C ALA A 122 10.61 8.61 23.64
#